data_AF-A0A351UN38-F1
#
_entry.id   AF-A0A351UN38-F1
#
_cell.length_a   1.000
_cell.length_b   1.000
_cell.length_c   1.000
_cell.angle_alpha   90.00
_cell.angle_beta   90.00
_cell.angle_gamma   90.00
#
_symmetry.space_group_name_H-M   'P 1'
#
loop_
_entity.id
_entity.type
_entity.pdbx_description
1 polymer ?
#
loop_
_entity_poly.entity_id
_entity_poly.type
_entity_poly.pdbx_seq_one_letter_code
_entity_poly.pdbx_strand_id
1 'polypeptide(L)'
;MKLEVRSISISSIVTSSVPLVVFFLALLGGVVTFMVVPNLQLAPMSFAQKMLSVFLYSLLYVVITTAVMVFASFIYNLFSGVLGLRGVTIEIEEIPEHE
;
A
#
# COMPACT_ATOMS: atom_id res chain seq x y z
N MET A 1 18.53 22.70 -3.71
CA MET A 1 19.14 22.02 -2.53
C MET A 1 19.10 20.49 -2.70
N LYS A 2 20.03 19.72 -2.10
CA LYS A 2 19.96 18.24 -2.03
C LYS A 2 19.37 17.79 -0.70
N LEU A 3 18.17 17.20 -0.71
CA LEU A 3 17.52 16.66 0.49
C LEU A 3 17.76 15.15 0.57
N GLU A 4 18.26 14.66 1.71
CA GLU A 4 18.44 13.22 1.97
C GLU A 4 17.36 12.72 2.93
N VAL A 5 16.52 11.79 2.48
CA VAL A 5 15.49 11.18 3.34
C VAL A 5 16.13 10.04 4.13
N ARG A 6 16.50 10.29 5.39
CA ARG A 6 17.15 9.28 6.26
C ARG A 6 16.18 8.46 7.11
N SER A 7 14.90 8.81 7.11
CA SER A 7 13.88 8.14 7.91
C SER A 7 12.52 8.32 7.27
N ILE A 8 11.76 7.23 7.21
CA ILE A 8 10.37 7.19 6.79
C ILE A 8 9.52 6.94 8.04
N SER A 9 8.57 7.85 8.30
CA SER A 9 7.64 7.68 9.42
C SER A 9 6.66 6.54 9.14
N ILE A 10 6.47 5.64 10.10
CA ILE A 10 5.46 4.58 10.01
C ILE A 10 4.06 5.21 9.93
N SER A 11 3.83 6.29 10.67
CA SER A 11 2.54 7.00 10.66
C SER A 11 2.17 7.49 9.26
N SER A 12 3.14 8.03 8.50
CA SER A 12 2.87 8.54 7.16
C SER A 12 2.47 7.44 6.17
N ILE A 13 2.85 6.18 6.40
CA ILE A 13 2.43 5.06 5.56
C ILE A 13 0.97 4.70 5.85
N VAL A 14 0.63 4.59 7.13
CA VAL A 14 -0.71 4.16 7.59
C VAL A 14 -1.77 5.23 7.35
N THR A 15 -1.43 6.51 7.51
CA THR A 15 -2.38 7.62 7.34
C THR A 15 -2.39 8.21 5.93
N SER A 16 -1.53 7.71 5.03
CA SER A 16 -1.54 8.14 3.63
C SER A 16 -2.79 7.69 2.88
N SER A 17 -2.95 8.18 1.66
CA SER A 17 -3.94 7.68 0.70
C SER A 17 -3.61 6.27 0.18
N VAL A 18 -2.42 5.73 0.41
CA VAL A 18 -1.98 4.45 -0.18
C VAL A 18 -2.84 3.27 0.29
N PRO A 19 -3.08 3.05 1.61
CA PRO A 19 -3.97 1.97 2.06
C PRO A 19 -5.38 2.08 1.48
N LEU A 20 -5.89 3.30 1.30
CA LEU A 20 -7.21 3.53 0.70
C LEU A 20 -7.23 3.15 -0.78
N VAL A 21 -6.20 3.53 -1.54
CA VAL A 21 -6.08 3.13 -2.96
C VAL A 21 -5.98 1.61 -3.08
N VAL A 22 -5.15 0.98 -2.23
CA VAL A 22 -5.02 -0.48 -2.17
C VAL A 22 -6.37 -1.14 -1.84
N PHE A 23 -7.18 -0.55 -0.96
CA PHE A 23 -8.52 -1.06 -0.64
C PHE A 23 -9.44 -1.11 -1.86
N PHE A 24 -9.51 -0.02 -2.63
CA PHE A 24 -10.35 0.03 -3.82
C PHE A 24 -9.84 -0.92 -4.93
N LEU A 25 -8.53 -1.03 -5.10
CA LEU A 25 -7.95 -2.02 -6.02
C LEU A 25 -8.27 -3.45 -5.58
N ALA A 26 -8.20 -3.74 -4.28
CA ALA A 26 -8.56 -5.03 -3.73
C ALA A 26 -10.06 -5.32 -3.86
N LEU A 27 -10.93 -4.31 -3.71
CA LEU A 27 -12.37 -4.44 -3.99
C LEU A 27 -12.63 -4.83 -5.44
N LEU A 28 -12.00 -4.14 -6.39
CA LEU A 28 -12.12 -4.48 -7.82
C LEU A 28 -11.63 -5.91 -8.08
N GLY A 29 -10.45 -6.28 -7.56
CA GLY A 29 -9.91 -7.63 -7.68
C GLY A 29 -10.80 -8.69 -7.02
N GLY A 30 -11.38 -8.39 -5.87
CA GLY A 30 -12.33 -9.24 -5.17
C GLY A 30 -13.60 -9.46 -5.99
N VAL A 31 -14.20 -8.39 -6.52
CA VAL A 31 -15.39 -8.50 -7.40
C VAL A 31 -15.07 -9.40 -8.60
N VAL A 32 -13.94 -9.17 -9.26
CA VAL A 32 -13.52 -10.02 -10.39
C VAL A 32 -13.38 -11.49 -9.95
N THR A 33 -12.72 -11.75 -8.83
CA THR A 33 -12.43 -13.11 -8.33
C THR A 33 -13.68 -13.86 -7.87
N PHE A 34 -14.57 -13.19 -7.14
CA PHE A 34 -15.71 -13.84 -6.48
C PHE A 34 -17.03 -13.76 -7.25
N MET A 35 -17.18 -12.78 -8.15
CA MET A 35 -18.43 -12.53 -8.88
C MET A 35 -18.32 -12.76 -10.39
N VAL A 36 -17.19 -12.39 -11.00
CA VAL A 36 -17.06 -12.38 -12.47
C VAL A 36 -16.45 -13.69 -12.99
N VAL A 37 -15.33 -14.12 -12.39
CA VAL A 37 -14.62 -15.32 -12.82
C VAL A 37 -15.36 -16.57 -12.32
N PRO A 38 -15.77 -17.49 -13.21
CA PRO A 38 -16.40 -18.73 -12.79
C PRO A 38 -15.45 -19.58 -11.97
N ASN A 39 -15.86 -19.95 -10.76
CA ASN A 39 -15.11 -20.82 -9.87
C ASN A 39 -16.04 -21.87 -9.25
N LEU A 40 -15.74 -23.15 -9.47
CA LEU A 40 -16.52 -24.29 -8.95
C LEU A 40 -16.62 -24.29 -7.42
N GLN A 41 -15.60 -23.77 -6.73
CA GLN A 41 -15.58 -23.65 -5.26
C GLN A 41 -16.56 -22.58 -4.75
N LEU A 42 -16.86 -21.57 -5.58
CA LEU A 42 -17.76 -20.46 -5.26
C LEU A 42 -19.18 -20.65 -5.82
N ALA A 43 -19.40 -21.70 -6.63
CA ALA A 43 -20.69 -22.04 -7.20
C ALA A 43 -21.81 -22.26 -6.16
N PRO A 44 -21.57 -22.94 -5.01
CA PRO A 44 -22.62 -23.11 -4.01
C PRO A 44 -22.86 -21.87 -3.14
N MET A 45 -22.04 -20.82 -3.26
CA MET A 45 -22.19 -19.62 -2.44
C MET A 45 -23.33 -18.72 -2.97
N SER A 46 -24.16 -18.26 -2.04
CA SER A 46 -25.16 -17.23 -2.33
C SER A 46 -24.52 -15.89 -2.67
N PHE A 47 -25.27 -15.01 -3.33
CA PHE A 47 -24.78 -13.66 -3.66
C PHE A 47 -24.31 -12.88 -2.41
N ALA A 48 -25.03 -12.99 -1.29
CA ALA A 48 -24.66 -12.36 -0.02
C ALA A 48 -23.32 -12.89 0.53
N GLN A 49 -23.09 -14.20 0.43
CA GLN A 49 -21.81 -14.82 0.84
C GLN A 49 -20.65 -14.36 -0.05
N LYS A 50 -20.89 -14.20 -1.36
CA LYS A 50 -19.89 -13.65 -2.28
C LYS A 50 -19.58 -12.19 -1.97
N MET A 51 -20.59 -11.35 -1.69
CA MET A 51 -20.38 -9.95 -1.29
C MET A 51 -19.56 -9.83 -0.01
N LEU A 52 -19.87 -10.66 0.99
CA LEU A 52 -19.10 -10.72 2.22
C LEU A 52 -17.65 -11.15 1.95
N SER A 53 -17.45 -12.13 1.07
CA SER A 53 -16.12 -12.61 0.66
C SER A 53 -15.30 -11.52 -0.03
N VAL A 54 -15.91 -10.74 -0.93
CA VAL A 54 -15.26 -9.57 -1.56
C VAL A 54 -14.80 -8.57 -0.51
N PHE A 55 -15.66 -8.25 0.46
CA PHE A 55 -15.33 -7.29 1.52
C PHE A 55 -14.20 -7.78 2.42
N LEU A 56 -14.29 -9.02 2.92
CA LEU A 56 -13.27 -9.62 3.78
C LEU A 56 -11.93 -9.79 3.05
N TYR A 57 -11.96 -10.20 1.78
CA TYR A 57 -10.77 -10.26 0.93
C TYR A 57 -10.10 -8.89 0.83
N SER A 58 -10.88 -7.84 0.58
CA SER A 58 -10.34 -6.49 0.39
C SER A 58 -9.74 -5.93 1.68
N LEU A 59 -10.42 -6.14 2.81
CA LEU A 59 -9.90 -5.76 4.13
C LEU A 59 -8.58 -6.49 4.43
N LEU A 60 -8.56 -7.82 4.26
CA LEU A 60 -7.36 -8.62 4.52
C LEU A 60 -6.19 -8.17 3.63
N TYR A 61 -6.47 -7.91 2.35
CA TYR A 61 -5.46 -7.48 1.39
C TYR A 61 -4.82 -6.14 1.81
N VAL A 62 -5.62 -5.17 2.27
CA VAL A 62 -5.11 -3.88 2.76
C VAL A 62 -4.27 -4.07 4.01
N VAL A 63 -4.72 -4.89 4.96
CA VAL A 63 -3.99 -5.16 6.19
C VAL A 63 -2.63 -5.78 5.89
N ILE A 64 -2.59 -6.81 5.05
CA ILE A 64 -1.34 -7.48 4.65
C ILE A 64 -0.43 -6.51 3.91
N THR A 65 -0.95 -5.78 2.93
CA THR A 65 -0.15 -4.85 2.13
C THR A 65 0.43 -3.73 3.01
N THR A 66 -0.37 -3.19 3.94
CA THR A 66 0.08 -2.16 4.89
C THR A 66 1.16 -2.72 5.82
N ALA A 67 0.98 -3.94 6.34
CA ALA A 67 2.00 -4.59 7.16
C ALA A 67 3.32 -4.77 6.40
N VAL A 68 3.27 -5.18 5.13
CA VAL A 68 4.46 -5.28 4.27
C VAL A 68 5.12 -3.91 4.05
N MET A 69 4.34 -2.86 3.79
CA MET A 69 4.87 -1.51 3.63
C MET A 69 5.54 -0.98 4.91
N VAL A 70 4.93 -1.20 6.07
CA VAL A 70 5.49 -0.84 7.37
C VAL A 70 6.79 -1.60 7.61
N PHE A 71 6.83 -2.90 7.31
CA PHE A 71 8.04 -3.70 7.43
C PHE A 71 9.16 -3.24 6.50
N ALA A 72 8.83 -2.91 5.24
CA ALA A 72 9.80 -2.36 4.29
C ALA A 72 10.38 -1.00 4.78
N SER A 73 9.53 -0.15 5.35
CA SER A 73 9.97 1.12 5.97
C SER A 73 10.86 0.89 7.19
N PHE A 74 10.53 -0.08 8.03
CA PHE A 74 11.40 -0.48 9.14
C PHE A 74 12.78 -0.91 8.65
N ILE A 75 12.86 -1.75 7.61
CA ILE A 75 14.12 -2.15 7.00
C ILE A 75 14.88 -0.94 6.45
N TYR A 76 14.20 -0.04 5.75
CA TYR A 76 14.80 1.17 5.22
C TYR A 76 15.43 2.03 6.32
N ASN A 77 14.69 2.25 7.41
CA ASN A 77 15.15 3.03 8.56
C ASN A 77 16.32 2.36 9.29
N LEU A 78 16.34 1.02 9.36
CA LEU A 78 17.47 0.28 9.92
C LEU A 78 18.75 0.51 9.11
N PHE A 79 18.66 0.42 7.78
CA PHE A 79 19.82 0.61 6.91
C PHE A 79 20.30 2.06 6.83
N SER A 80 19.38 3.02 6.66
CA SER A 80 19.72 4.44 6.48
C SER A 80 20.00 5.16 7.80
N GLY A 81 19.31 4.78 8.87
CA GLY A 81 19.44 5.41 10.19
C GLY A 81 20.52 4.78 11.08
N VAL A 82 20.54 3.45 11.20
CA VAL A 82 21.40 2.75 12.16
C VAL A 82 22.74 2.33 11.55
N LEU A 83 22.72 1.83 10.31
CA LEU A 83 23.93 1.33 9.63
C LEU A 83 24.67 2.43 8.84
N GLY A 84 24.15 3.65 8.82
CA GLY A 84 24.81 4.82 8.21
C GLY A 84 24.94 4.75 6.69
N LEU A 85 24.17 3.89 6.02
CA LEU A 85 24.09 3.85 4.56
C LEU A 85 23.39 5.12 4.05
N ARG A 86 23.80 5.61 2.88
CA ARG A 86 23.16 6.78 2.26
C ARG A 86 21.69 6.48 1.96
N GLY A 87 20.81 7.38 2.40
CA GLY A 87 19.39 7.35 2.10
C GLY A 87 19.09 7.84 0.68
N VAL A 88 17.81 7.84 0.32
CA VAL A 88 17.33 8.40 -0.94
C VAL A 88 17.62 9.91 -0.97
N THR A 89 18.37 10.36 -1.97
CA THR A 89 18.69 11.78 -2.19
C THR A 89 17.77 12.33 -3.27
N ILE A 90 17.02 13.38 -2.92
CA ILE A 90 16.13 14.11 -3.84
C ILE A 90 16.80 15.44 -4.16
N GLU A 91 17.02 15.68 -5.46
CA GLU A 91 17.55 16.94 -5.97
C GLU A 91 16.36 17.79 -6.43
N ILE A 92 16.06 18.86 -5.68
CA ILE A 92 14.99 19.79 -6.04
C ILE A 92 15.63 20.95 -6.79
N GLU A 93 15.25 21.08 -8.06
CA GLU A 93 15.60 22.20 -8.92
C GLU A 93 14.62 23.35 -8.61
N GLU A 94 15.16 24.47 -8.11
CA GLU A 94 14.38 25.68 -7.83
C GLU A 94 14.07 26.35 -9.16
N ILE A 95 12.77 26.50 -9.48
CA ILE A 95 12.34 27.30 -10.62
C ILE A 95 12.62 28.76 -10.24
N PRO A 96 13.47 29.50 -10.98
CA PRO A 96 13.69 30.91 -10.70
C PRO A 96 12.36 31.64 -10.90
N GLU A 97 11.90 32.35 -9.87
CA GLU A 97 10.81 33.31 -10.02
C GLU A 97 11.24 34.36 -11.04
N HIS A 98 10.66 34.31 -12.24
CA HIS A 98 10.82 35.36 -13.23
C HIS A 98 10.15 36.63 -12.70
N GLU A 99 10.95 37.70 -12.61
CA GLU A 99 10.54 39.09 -12.29
C GLU A 99 9.36 39.60 -13.14
#